data_AF-A0A6B1HNI3-F1
#
_entry.id   AF-A0A6B1HNI3-F1
#
_cell.length_a   1.000
_cell.length_b   1.000
_cell.length_c   1.000
_cell.angle_alpha   90.00
_cell.angle_beta   90.00
_cell.angle_gamma   90.00
#
_symmetry.space_group_name_H-M   'P 1'
#
loop_
_entity.id
_entity.type
_entity.pdbx_description
1 polymer ?
#
loop_
_entity_poly.entity_id
_entity_poly.type
_entity_poly.pdbx_seq_one_letter_code
_entity_poly.pdbx_strand_id
1 'polypeptide(L)'
;MAIDTFRSEQPNIDVLLVAEDERGPVVVAIEAKIDEPFGDRLVGQYRRAKTARASNPRSKALDRIEALLNCFHLDLGQPRVPQLRYQLFTAAVAALAEAKRRSSDRALLVVHEFVTSLTRADLRERNAADLDGFLSVALRSDAHLGDGEIAGPFLNQGGLSLFVGKARTLV
;
A
#
# COMPACT_ATOMS: atom_id res chain seq x y z
N MET A 1 12.88 -12.83 -3.09
CA MET A 1 12.19 -11.73 -2.38
C MET A 1 11.63 -12.23 -1.06
N ALA A 2 12.24 -11.83 0.07
CA ALA A 2 11.89 -12.29 1.41
C ALA A 2 11.02 -11.24 2.11
N ILE A 3 9.77 -11.10 1.66
CA ILE A 3 8.74 -10.31 2.37
C ILE A 3 8.18 -11.14 3.55
N ASP A 4 8.37 -12.46 3.51
CA ASP A 4 7.84 -13.46 4.44
C ASP A 4 8.62 -13.56 5.77
N THR A 5 9.67 -12.75 5.96
CA THR A 5 10.60 -12.90 7.10
C THR A 5 10.22 -12.06 8.33
N PHE A 6 9.22 -11.20 8.23
CA PHE A 6 8.73 -10.41 9.36
C PHE A 6 7.45 -11.03 9.95
N ARG A 7 7.52 -12.31 10.32
CA ARG A 7 6.43 -13.14 10.89
C ARG A 7 5.71 -12.56 12.12
N SER A 8 6.17 -11.47 12.72
CA SER A 8 5.64 -11.00 14.01
C SER A 8 4.44 -10.05 13.91
N GLU A 9 4.10 -9.53 12.73
CA GLU A 9 2.87 -8.76 12.52
C GLU A 9 2.29 -9.17 11.17
N GLN A 10 1.11 -9.78 11.18
CA GLN A 10 0.29 -9.84 9.97
C GLN A 10 0.11 -8.41 9.47
N PRO A 11 0.23 -8.16 8.15
CA PRO A 11 -0.03 -6.83 7.65
C PRO A 11 -1.44 -6.39 8.03
N ASN A 12 -1.56 -5.18 8.55
CA ASN A 12 -2.83 -4.58 8.93
C ASN A 12 -3.60 -4.24 7.63
N ILE A 13 -4.36 -5.21 7.13
CA ILE A 13 -5.35 -5.06 6.06
C ILE A 13 -6.71 -5.10 6.74
N ASP A 14 -7.58 -4.12 6.47
CA ASP A 14 -8.90 -4.06 7.08
C ASP A 14 -9.79 -5.23 6.64
N VAL A 15 -9.82 -5.51 5.33
CA VAL A 15 -10.51 -6.69 4.78
C VAL A 15 -9.64 -7.38 3.74
N LEU A 16 -9.48 -8.69 3.90
CA LEU A 16 -8.84 -9.54 2.91
C LEU A 16 -9.87 -10.52 2.35
N LEU A 17 -10.01 -10.54 1.03
CA LEU A 17 -10.85 -11.50 0.32
C LEU A 17 -10.09 -12.17 -0.82
N VAL A 18 -10.54 -13.36 -1.17
CA VAL A 18 -10.03 -14.08 -2.34
C VAL A 18 -11.20 -14.31 -3.26
N ALA A 19 -11.07 -13.77 -4.46
CA ALA A 19 -12.00 -14.02 -5.55
C ALA A 19 -11.38 -15.03 -6.50
N GLU A 20 -12.21 -15.64 -7.33
CA GLU A 20 -11.78 -16.53 -8.40
C GLU A 20 -12.51 -16.14 -9.68
N ASP A 21 -11.77 -16.06 -10.78
CA ASP A 21 -12.29 -15.81 -12.12
C ASP A 21 -11.74 -16.85 -13.10
N GLU A 22 -12.03 -16.69 -14.40
CA GLU A 22 -11.56 -17.61 -15.45
C GLU A 22 -10.02 -17.71 -15.56
N ARG A 23 -9.29 -16.78 -14.93
CA ARG A 23 -7.82 -16.74 -14.89
C ARG A 23 -7.27 -17.22 -13.53
N GLY A 24 -8.13 -17.75 -12.66
CA GLY A 24 -7.78 -18.32 -11.36
C GLY A 24 -8.00 -17.38 -10.17
N PRO A 25 -7.32 -17.59 -9.03
CA PRO A 25 -7.54 -16.80 -7.82
C PRO A 25 -6.95 -15.39 -7.95
N VAL A 26 -7.65 -14.41 -7.37
CA VAL A 26 -7.19 -13.03 -7.15
C VAL A 26 -7.28 -12.73 -5.66
N VAL A 27 -6.17 -12.30 -5.08
CA VAL A 27 -6.18 -11.78 -3.70
C VAL A 27 -6.57 -10.31 -3.73
N VAL A 28 -7.57 -9.94 -2.96
CA VAL A 28 -8.04 -8.55 -2.84
C VAL A 28 -7.85 -8.09 -1.41
N ALA A 29 -7.02 -7.07 -1.21
CA ALA A 29 -6.83 -6.39 0.06
C ALA A 29 -7.57 -5.05 -0.01
N ILE A 30 -8.47 -4.81 0.94
CA ILE A 30 -9.20 -3.56 1.07
C ILE A 30 -8.64 -2.78 2.26
N GLU A 31 -8.30 -1.53 1.99
CA GLU A 31 -7.91 -0.52 2.96
C GLU A 31 -9.03 0.53 3.03
N ALA A 32 -9.75 0.57 4.13
CA ALA A 32 -10.83 1.50 4.36
C ALA A 32 -10.29 2.87 4.78
N LYS A 33 -10.92 3.94 4.27
CA LYS A 33 -10.60 5.32 4.62
C LYS A 33 -11.87 6.12 4.82
N ILE A 34 -11.87 6.99 5.82
CA ILE A 34 -12.88 8.03 5.96
C ILE A 34 -12.23 9.37 5.59
N ASP A 35 -11.51 9.97 6.55
CA ASP A 35 -10.86 11.28 6.45
C ASP A 35 -9.41 11.24 6.95
N GLU A 36 -9.04 10.16 7.64
CA GLU A 36 -7.69 9.94 8.14
C GLU A 36 -6.70 9.75 6.97
N PRO A 37 -5.46 10.24 7.12
CA PRO A 37 -4.43 9.98 6.12
C PRO A 37 -4.04 8.50 6.10
N PHE A 38 -3.36 8.07 5.03
CA PHE A 38 -2.68 6.77 4.91
C PHE A 38 -1.45 6.64 5.83
N GLY A 39 -1.65 6.92 7.10
CA GLY A 39 -0.59 6.99 8.10
C GLY A 39 0.44 8.08 7.80
N ASP A 40 1.60 7.90 8.40
CA ASP A 40 2.69 8.84 8.26
C ASP A 40 3.45 8.69 6.93
N ARG A 41 4.16 9.74 6.55
CA ARG A 41 5.06 9.73 5.39
C ARG A 41 6.27 8.84 5.65
N LEU A 42 6.86 8.31 4.58
CA LEU A 42 8.04 7.45 4.64
C LEU A 42 9.20 8.09 5.41
N VAL A 43 9.42 9.40 5.24
CA VAL A 43 10.47 10.12 5.99
C VAL A 43 10.24 10.11 7.50
N GLY A 44 9.00 10.31 7.94
CA GLY A 44 8.64 10.35 9.35
C GLY A 44 8.76 8.96 9.98
N GLN A 45 8.26 7.93 9.27
CA GLN A 45 8.44 6.54 9.66
C GLN A 45 9.91 6.13 9.75
N TYR A 46 10.72 6.51 8.75
CA TYR A 46 12.13 6.16 8.71
C TYR A 46 12.92 6.80 9.85
N ARG A 47 12.66 8.08 10.16
CA ARG A 47 13.25 8.76 11.33
C ARG A 47 12.89 8.06 12.63
N ARG A 48 11.61 7.74 12.85
CA ARG A 48 11.18 6.98 14.04
C ARG A 48 11.83 5.61 14.12
N ALA A 49 11.91 4.90 13.01
CA ALA A 49 12.55 3.59 12.94
C ALA A 49 14.04 3.65 13.30
N LYS A 50 14.76 4.69 12.83
CA LYS A 50 16.16 4.95 13.22
C LYS A 50 16.29 5.22 14.72
N THR A 51 15.46 6.10 15.28
CA THR A 51 15.45 6.37 16.73
C THR A 51 15.16 5.11 17.53
N ALA A 52 14.17 4.32 17.12
CA ALA A 52 13.82 3.06 17.78
C ALA A 52 14.95 2.04 17.73
N ARG A 53 15.69 1.93 16.61
CA ARG A 53 16.86 1.06 16.48
C ARG A 53 18.00 1.48 17.41
N ALA A 54 18.22 2.79 17.56
CA ALA A 54 19.24 3.31 18.47
C ALA A 54 18.95 2.93 19.94
N SER A 55 17.67 2.99 20.36
CA SER A 55 17.26 2.56 21.71
C SER A 55 17.12 1.04 21.86
N ASN A 56 16.78 0.33 20.79
CA ASN A 56 16.59 -1.11 20.78
C ASN A 56 17.19 -1.70 19.50
N PRO A 57 18.44 -2.21 19.56
CA PRO A 57 19.12 -2.78 18.40
C PRO A 57 18.39 -3.97 17.76
N ARG A 58 17.39 -4.58 18.42
CA ARG A 58 16.57 -5.68 17.87
C ARG A 58 15.36 -5.20 17.06
N SER A 59 15.00 -3.91 17.12
CA SER A 59 13.82 -3.36 16.44
C SER A 59 13.86 -3.55 14.93
N LYS A 60 12.90 -4.27 14.34
CA LYS A 60 12.86 -4.54 12.89
C LYS A 60 12.24 -3.44 12.04
N ALA A 61 11.86 -2.31 12.64
CA ALA A 61 11.16 -1.23 11.95
C ALA A 61 11.96 -0.65 10.77
N LEU A 62 13.27 -0.49 10.93
CA LEU A 62 14.14 0.05 9.88
C LEU A 62 14.26 -0.92 8.71
N ASP A 63 14.56 -2.19 9.01
CA ASP A 63 14.66 -3.28 8.02
C ASP A 63 13.36 -3.42 7.22
N ARG A 64 12.21 -3.23 7.88
CA ARG A 64 10.88 -3.28 7.24
C ARG A 64 10.72 -2.14 6.22
N ILE A 65 11.07 -0.91 6.57
CA ILE A 65 10.96 0.22 5.63
C ILE A 65 11.87 0.01 4.43
N GLU A 66 13.10 -0.44 4.66
CA GLU A 66 14.06 -0.74 3.58
C GLU A 66 13.55 -1.88 2.67
N ALA A 67 12.93 -2.92 3.24
CA ALA A 67 12.30 -3.99 2.46
C ALA A 67 11.12 -3.49 1.60
N LEU A 68 10.29 -2.58 2.12
CA LEU A 68 9.21 -1.97 1.35
C LEU A 68 9.76 -1.17 0.17
N LEU A 69 10.74 -0.29 0.42
CA LEU A 69 11.38 0.52 -0.63
C LEU A 69 12.01 -0.36 -1.72
N ASN A 70 12.70 -1.43 -1.32
CA ASN A 70 13.30 -2.38 -2.23
C ASN A 70 12.25 -3.09 -3.10
N CYS A 71 11.06 -3.40 -2.57
CA CYS A 71 9.98 -4.04 -3.33
C CYS A 71 9.51 -3.19 -4.53
N PHE A 72 9.66 -1.86 -4.45
CA PHE A 72 9.26 -0.90 -5.50
C PHE A 72 10.47 -0.21 -6.18
N HIS A 73 11.70 -0.66 -5.92
CA HIS A 73 12.92 -0.05 -6.46
C HIS A 73 13.06 1.46 -6.14
N LEU A 74 12.68 1.86 -4.93
CA LEU A 74 12.71 3.25 -4.50
C LEU A 74 13.89 3.51 -3.54
N ASP A 75 14.33 4.76 -3.53
CA ASP A 75 15.35 5.26 -2.61
C ASP A 75 14.84 6.54 -1.92
N LEU A 76 15.00 6.63 -0.60
CA LEU A 76 14.63 7.81 0.18
C LEU A 76 15.43 9.07 -0.19
N GLY A 77 16.57 8.94 -0.86
CA GLY A 77 17.31 10.07 -1.41
C GLY A 77 16.60 10.75 -2.60
N GLN A 78 15.64 10.08 -3.24
CA GLN A 78 14.89 10.64 -4.36
C GLN A 78 13.86 11.67 -3.85
N PRO A 79 13.72 12.86 -4.47
CA PRO A 79 12.96 13.98 -3.87
C PRO A 79 11.51 13.68 -3.47
N ARG A 80 10.80 12.84 -4.24
CA ARG A 80 9.38 12.56 -4.01
C ARG A 80 9.12 11.37 -3.08
N VAL A 81 10.04 10.41 -3.00
CA VAL A 81 9.87 9.17 -2.21
C VAL A 81 9.64 9.45 -0.72
N PRO A 82 10.41 10.33 -0.04
CA PRO A 82 10.18 10.71 1.36
C PRO A 82 8.76 11.15 1.71
N GLN A 83 8.03 11.72 0.74
CA GLN A 83 6.71 12.30 0.94
C GLN A 83 5.57 11.31 0.79
N LEU A 84 5.83 10.12 0.25
CA LEU A 84 4.81 9.11 0.05
C LEU A 84 4.35 8.50 1.38
N ARG A 85 3.13 7.97 1.39
CA ARG A 85 2.47 7.44 2.59
C ARG A 85 2.85 6.00 2.85
N TYR A 86 3.37 5.72 4.05
CA TYR A 86 3.85 4.40 4.42
C TYR A 86 2.78 3.31 4.35
N GLN A 87 1.53 3.62 4.70
CA GLN A 87 0.45 2.63 4.74
C GLN A 87 0.11 2.06 3.36
N LEU A 88 0.25 2.86 2.29
CA LEU A 88 0.07 2.38 0.91
C LEU A 88 1.11 1.31 0.55
N PHE A 89 2.36 1.49 0.98
CA PHE A 89 3.41 0.48 0.78
C PHE A 89 3.13 -0.79 1.55
N THR A 90 2.74 -0.67 2.82
CA THR A 90 2.44 -1.85 3.64
C THR A 90 1.24 -2.61 3.09
N ALA A 91 0.17 -1.93 2.70
CA ALA A 91 -1.03 -2.56 2.14
C ALA A 91 -0.74 -3.25 0.79
N ALA A 92 0.00 -2.60 -0.10
CA ALA A 92 0.37 -3.19 -1.39
C ALA A 92 1.28 -4.43 -1.22
N VAL A 93 2.31 -4.34 -0.37
CA VAL A 93 3.22 -5.46 -0.10
C VAL A 93 2.49 -6.60 0.61
N ALA A 94 1.53 -6.30 1.46
CA ALA A 94 0.68 -7.27 2.10
C ALA A 94 -0.18 -8.05 1.11
N ALA A 95 -0.86 -7.34 0.20
CA ALA A 95 -1.66 -7.96 -0.87
C ALA A 95 -0.80 -8.90 -1.72
N LEU A 96 0.40 -8.44 -2.10
CA LEU A 96 1.37 -9.23 -2.87
C LEU A 96 1.90 -10.46 -2.10
N ALA A 97 2.20 -10.30 -0.82
CA ALA A 97 2.66 -11.41 0.02
C ALA A 97 1.58 -12.48 0.15
N GLU A 98 0.32 -12.05 0.31
CA GLU A 98 -0.81 -12.95 0.43
C GLU A 98 -1.15 -13.64 -0.89
N ALA A 99 -1.06 -12.94 -2.03
CA ALA A 99 -1.16 -13.57 -3.36
C ALA A 99 -0.12 -14.69 -3.50
N LYS A 100 1.15 -14.39 -3.17
CA LYS A 100 2.21 -15.39 -3.18
C LYS A 100 1.91 -16.58 -2.27
N ARG A 101 1.45 -16.35 -1.04
CA ARG A 101 1.13 -17.39 -0.06
C ARG A 101 0.04 -18.34 -0.56
N ARG A 102 -0.87 -17.83 -1.40
CA ARG A 102 -1.99 -18.58 -1.99
C ARG A 102 -1.71 -19.08 -3.39
N SER A 103 -0.47 -18.97 -3.88
CA SER A 103 -0.10 -19.33 -5.25
C SER A 103 -0.94 -18.59 -6.32
N SER A 104 -1.42 -17.39 -6.00
CA SER A 104 -2.03 -16.46 -6.95
C SER A 104 -0.95 -15.54 -7.51
N ASP A 105 -1.03 -15.28 -8.81
CA ASP A 105 -0.18 -14.33 -9.53
C ASP A 105 -0.75 -12.90 -9.52
N ARG A 106 -1.94 -12.70 -8.94
CA ARG A 106 -2.71 -11.45 -9.00
C ARG A 106 -3.12 -10.97 -7.60
N ALA A 107 -2.75 -9.74 -7.31
CA ALA A 107 -3.18 -9.02 -6.12
C ALA A 107 -3.89 -7.73 -6.53
N LEU A 108 -4.99 -7.38 -5.87
CA LEU A 108 -5.70 -6.11 -6.01
C LEU A 108 -5.70 -5.41 -4.65
N LEU A 109 -5.09 -4.23 -4.58
CA LEU A 109 -5.26 -3.31 -3.45
C LEU A 109 -6.42 -2.37 -3.76
N VAL A 110 -7.48 -2.37 -2.94
CA VAL A 110 -8.59 -1.43 -3.06
C VAL A 110 -8.50 -0.42 -1.93
N VAL A 111 -8.45 0.86 -2.28
CA VAL A 111 -8.72 1.95 -1.33
C VAL A 111 -10.22 2.22 -1.34
N HIS A 112 -10.89 1.98 -0.22
CA HIS A 112 -12.33 2.17 -0.09
C HIS A 112 -12.66 3.37 0.79
N GLU A 113 -13.16 4.44 0.18
CA GLU A 113 -13.57 5.67 0.87
C GLU A 113 -15.03 5.60 1.35
N PHE A 114 -15.27 5.84 2.64
CA PHE A 114 -16.62 6.05 3.19
C PHE A 114 -16.89 7.53 3.36
N VAL A 115 -17.96 8.03 2.73
CA VAL A 115 -18.33 9.44 2.72
C VAL A 115 -19.66 9.63 3.46
N THR A 116 -19.65 10.46 4.49
CA THR A 116 -20.84 10.83 5.28
C THR A 116 -20.99 12.34 5.30
N SER A 117 -22.09 12.83 5.90
CA SER A 117 -22.26 14.27 6.17
C SER A 117 -21.19 14.87 7.10
N LEU A 118 -20.43 14.03 7.82
CA LEU A 118 -19.35 14.45 8.71
C LEU A 118 -17.99 14.47 8.03
N THR A 119 -17.85 13.92 6.82
CA THR A 119 -16.54 13.83 6.15
C THR A 119 -16.22 15.06 5.32
N ARG A 120 -14.93 15.36 5.23
CA ARG A 120 -14.43 16.60 4.64
C ARG A 120 -13.86 16.42 3.23
N ALA A 121 -14.34 17.22 2.28
CA ALA A 121 -13.90 17.15 0.89
C ALA A 121 -12.39 17.38 0.73
N ASP A 122 -11.83 18.34 1.46
CA ASP A 122 -10.40 18.68 1.39
C ASP A 122 -9.51 17.54 1.91
N LEU A 123 -9.97 16.77 2.90
CA LEU A 123 -9.24 15.61 3.41
C LEU A 123 -9.29 14.44 2.42
N ARG A 124 -10.44 14.23 1.76
CA ARG A 124 -10.59 13.24 0.69
C ARG A 124 -9.73 13.58 -0.53
N GLU A 125 -9.70 14.85 -0.95
CA GLU A 125 -8.82 15.32 -2.03
C GLU A 125 -7.35 15.10 -1.70
N ARG A 126 -6.94 15.35 -0.45
CA ARG A 126 -5.59 15.04 0.02
C ARG A 126 -5.29 13.54 -0.07
N ASN A 127 -6.22 12.68 0.33
CA ASN A 127 -6.04 11.23 0.23
C ASN A 127 -5.96 10.77 -1.23
N ALA A 128 -6.78 11.34 -2.12
CA ALA A 128 -6.66 11.10 -3.56
C ALA A 128 -5.27 11.49 -4.10
N ALA A 129 -4.77 12.68 -3.74
CA ALA A 129 -3.43 13.13 -4.14
C ALA A 129 -2.30 12.26 -3.55
N ASP A 130 -2.47 11.74 -2.32
CA ASP A 130 -1.52 10.80 -1.71
C ASP A 130 -1.50 9.45 -2.46
N LEU A 131 -2.66 8.97 -2.91
CA LEU A 131 -2.78 7.76 -3.74
C LEU A 131 -2.16 7.97 -5.13
N ASP A 132 -2.47 9.08 -5.79
CA ASP A 132 -1.89 9.44 -7.09
C ASP A 132 -0.36 9.57 -7.00
N GLY A 133 0.15 10.15 -5.92
CA GLY A 133 1.59 10.21 -5.65
C GLY A 133 2.22 8.82 -5.55
N PHE A 134 1.53 7.86 -4.92
CA PHE A 134 1.98 6.46 -4.87
C PHE A 134 1.95 5.80 -6.25
N LEU A 135 0.87 5.95 -7.01
CA LEU A 135 0.76 5.41 -8.38
C LEU A 135 1.87 5.97 -9.29
N SER A 136 2.08 7.28 -9.27
CA SER A 136 3.07 7.95 -10.10
C SER A 136 4.51 7.59 -9.72
N VAL A 137 4.85 7.62 -8.43
CA VAL A 137 6.24 7.45 -8.00
C VAL A 137 6.61 5.99 -7.81
N ALA A 138 5.76 5.20 -7.12
CA ALA A 138 6.07 3.81 -6.80
C ALA A 138 5.73 2.85 -7.94
N LEU A 139 4.65 3.11 -8.68
CA LEU A 139 4.17 2.23 -9.76
C LEU A 139 4.42 2.79 -11.16
N ARG A 140 5.02 3.99 -11.26
CA ARG A 140 5.36 4.66 -12.53
C ARG A 140 4.15 4.81 -13.45
N SER A 141 3.01 5.17 -12.86
CA SER A 141 1.73 5.31 -13.55
C SER A 141 1.14 6.69 -13.35
N ASP A 142 0.75 7.34 -14.44
CA ASP A 142 0.02 8.62 -14.40
C ASP A 142 -1.49 8.42 -14.24
N ALA A 143 -1.91 7.26 -13.74
CA ALA A 143 -3.32 6.97 -13.48
C ALA A 143 -3.83 7.82 -12.30
N HIS A 144 -5.05 8.31 -12.46
CA HIS A 144 -5.85 8.96 -11.42
C HIS A 144 -7.12 8.13 -11.27
N LEU A 145 -7.36 7.59 -10.09
CA LEU A 145 -8.47 6.66 -9.87
C LEU A 145 -9.71 7.36 -9.36
N GLY A 146 -10.80 7.27 -10.13
CA GLY A 146 -12.16 7.54 -9.74
C GLY A 146 -12.82 6.37 -9.00
N ASP A 147 -14.08 6.55 -8.60
CA ASP A 147 -14.87 5.50 -7.97
C ASP A 147 -15.16 4.36 -8.95
N GLY A 148 -14.87 3.11 -8.54
CA GLY A 148 -15.03 1.91 -9.34
C GLY A 148 -13.90 1.64 -10.33
N GLU A 149 -12.88 2.50 -10.39
CA GLU A 149 -11.78 2.35 -11.33
C GLU A 149 -10.63 1.51 -10.75
N ILE A 150 -9.93 0.82 -11.65
CA ILE A 150 -8.76 -0.01 -11.35
C ILE A 150 -7.64 0.33 -12.34
N ALA A 151 -6.42 0.50 -11.85
CA ALA A 151 -5.20 0.61 -12.64
C ALA A 151 -4.31 -0.62 -12.45
N GLY A 152 -3.56 -0.96 -13.51
CA GLY A 152 -2.64 -2.10 -13.55
C GLY A 152 -2.84 -2.96 -14.81
N PRO A 153 -2.15 -4.11 -14.91
CA PRO A 153 -1.26 -4.68 -13.88
C PRO A 153 0.07 -3.93 -13.75
N PHE A 154 0.54 -3.79 -12.51
CA PHE A 154 1.88 -3.33 -12.17
C PHE A 154 2.73 -4.53 -11.73
N LEU A 155 3.77 -4.84 -12.48
CA LEU A 155 4.63 -5.99 -12.20
C LEU A 155 5.58 -5.68 -11.04
N ASN A 156 5.60 -6.55 -10.03
CA ASN A 156 6.59 -6.47 -8.95
C ASN A 156 7.82 -7.37 -9.22
N GLN A 157 8.84 -7.27 -8.37
CA GLN A 157 10.06 -8.09 -8.46
C GLN A 157 9.84 -9.62 -8.37
N GLY A 158 8.70 -10.06 -7.83
CA GLY A 158 8.33 -11.47 -7.73
C GLY A 158 7.56 -12.01 -8.93
N GLY A 159 7.36 -11.21 -9.99
CA GLY A 159 6.54 -11.58 -11.15
C GLY A 159 5.03 -11.57 -10.87
N LEU A 160 4.61 -11.02 -9.73
CA LEU A 160 3.20 -10.87 -9.39
C LEU A 160 2.65 -9.58 -9.98
N SER A 161 1.40 -9.64 -10.45
CA SER A 161 0.64 -8.49 -10.92
C SER A 161 -0.08 -7.83 -9.75
N LEU A 162 0.26 -6.58 -9.46
CA LEU A 162 -0.50 -5.73 -8.56
C LEU A 162 -1.46 -4.86 -9.37
N PHE A 163 -2.72 -4.85 -8.97
CA PHE A 163 -3.72 -3.89 -9.39
C PHE A 163 -4.02 -2.96 -8.21
N VAL A 164 -4.38 -1.71 -8.52
CA VAL A 164 -4.82 -0.75 -7.51
C VAL A 164 -6.18 -0.22 -7.94
N GLY A 165 -7.17 -0.37 -7.07
CA GLY A 165 -8.54 0.09 -7.29
C GLY A 165 -8.96 1.13 -6.27
N LYS A 166 -10.00 1.89 -6.62
CA LYS A 166 -10.65 2.80 -5.71
C LYS A 166 -12.16 2.55 -5.70
N ALA A 167 -12.75 2.56 -4.52
CA ALA A 167 -14.19 2.42 -4.32
C ALA A 167 -14.69 3.49 -3.36
N ARG A 168 -15.95 3.88 -3.49
CA ARG A 168 -16.61 4.82 -2.60
C ARG A 168 -17.96 4.29 -2.14
N THR A 169 -18.29 4.52 -0.88
CA THR A 169 -19.63 4.32 -0.36
C THR A 169 -20.13 5.60 0.31
N LEU A 170 -21.35 6.00 -0.05
CA LEU A 170 -22.08 7.06 0.64
C LEU A 170 -22.87 6.42 1.78
N VAL A 171 -22.65 6.89 3.01
CA VAL A 171 -23.29 6.38 4.24
C VAL A 171 -24.07 7.48 4.93
#